data_AF-A0A1D9PE13-F1
#
_entry.id   AF-A0A1D9PE13-F1
#
_cell.length_a   1.000
_cell.length_b   1.000
_cell.length_c   1.000
_cell.angle_alpha   90.00
_cell.angle_beta   90.00
_cell.angle_gamma   90.00
#
_symmetry.space_group_name_H-M   'P 1'
#
loop_
_entity.id
_entity.type
_entity.pdbx_description
1 polymer ?
#
loop_
_entity_poly.entity_id
_entity_poly.type
_entity_poly.pdbx_seq_one_letter_code
_entity_poly.pdbx_strand_id
1 'polypeptide(L)'
;MMISIFSCAIYSQNEKKVIVPNKNKTNYSDIDPLKTYERVIEKGYKSADMLKKIGNAYYFNEELDKAAKWYQELFSMNTITDLEPEYYFRYARSLKSINKNDEANEMMKIFNQKIEANTEKN
;
A
#
# COMPACT_ATOMS: atom_id res chain seq x y z
N MET A 1 -60.70 -18.41 10.12
CA MET A 1 -59.70 -17.55 10.78
C MET A 1 -59.04 -18.38 11.86
N MET A 2 -57.85 -18.91 11.60
CA MET A 2 -57.09 -19.62 12.62
C MET A 2 -55.60 -19.32 12.46
N ILE A 3 -54.98 -19.12 13.62
CA ILE A 3 -53.87 -18.22 13.89
C ILE A 3 -52.53 -18.90 13.60
N SER A 4 -51.62 -18.14 12.97
CA SER A 4 -50.20 -18.47 12.83
C SER A 4 -49.53 -18.62 14.19
N ILE A 5 -48.73 -19.68 14.35
CA ILE A 5 -47.60 -19.68 15.27
C ILE A 5 -46.41 -20.34 14.56
N PHE A 6 -45.56 -19.51 13.98
CA PHE A 6 -44.28 -19.91 13.40
C PHE A 6 -43.24 -19.84 14.53
N SER A 7 -43.04 -20.95 15.24
CA SER A 7 -42.02 -21.03 16.30
C SER A 7 -40.65 -21.32 15.67
N CYS A 8 -39.88 -20.26 15.43
CA CYS A 8 -38.44 -20.38 15.22
C CYS A 8 -37.78 -20.66 16.57
N ALA A 9 -37.54 -21.94 16.88
CA ALA A 9 -36.69 -22.30 18.01
C ALA A 9 -35.23 -22.10 17.59
N ILE A 10 -34.69 -20.93 17.95
CA ILE A 10 -33.27 -20.60 17.84
C ILE A 10 -32.53 -21.49 18.85
N TYR A 11 -31.83 -22.51 18.36
CA TYR A 11 -30.80 -23.19 19.15
C TYR A 11 -29.59 -22.27 19.26
N SER A 12 -29.49 -21.52 20.35
CA SER A 12 -28.23 -20.86 20.73
C SER A 12 -27.27 -21.94 21.22
N GLN A 13 -26.35 -22.40 20.35
CA GLN A 13 -25.24 -23.24 20.79
C GLN A 13 -24.25 -22.35 21.53
N ASN A 14 -24.17 -22.53 22.85
CA ASN A 14 -23.10 -21.95 23.68
C ASN A 14 -21.78 -22.64 23.31
N GLU A 15 -21.08 -22.11 22.32
CA GLU A 15 -19.73 -22.56 21.99
C GLU A 15 -18.79 -22.17 23.14
N LYS A 16 -18.44 -23.17 23.96
CA LYS A 16 -17.35 -23.06 24.93
C LYS A 16 -16.09 -22.67 24.15
N LYS A 17 -15.65 -21.43 24.35
CA LYS A 17 -14.38 -20.91 23.82
C LYS A 17 -13.22 -21.69 24.45
N VAL A 18 -12.88 -22.83 23.86
CA VAL A 18 -11.63 -23.52 24.14
C VAL A 18 -10.53 -22.64 23.56
N ILE A 19 -9.85 -21.90 24.44
CA ILE A 19 -8.62 -21.20 24.09
C ILE A 19 -7.56 -22.28 23.90
N VAL A 20 -7.41 -22.76 22.67
CA VAL A 20 -6.24 -23.53 22.27
C VAL A 20 -5.19 -22.50 21.87
N PRO A 21 -4.11 -22.29 22.66
CA PRO A 21 -3.00 -21.51 22.16
C PRO A 21 -2.23 -22.38 21.17
N ASN A 22 -1.79 -21.74 20.08
CA ASN A 22 -0.86 -22.27 19.09
C ASN A 22 -1.43 -23.24 18.04
N LYS A 23 -1.75 -22.68 16.86
CA LYS A 23 -1.39 -23.29 15.59
C LYS A 23 -1.12 -22.18 14.59
N ASN A 24 0.11 -22.11 14.13
CA ASN A 24 0.57 -21.36 12.97
C ASN A 24 -0.39 -21.59 11.78
N LYS A 25 -1.37 -20.70 11.63
CA LYS A 25 -2.15 -20.58 10.40
C LYS A 25 -1.41 -19.61 9.48
N THR A 26 -0.35 -20.09 8.85
CA THR A 26 0.03 -19.55 7.53
C THR A 26 -1.05 -19.98 6.56
N ASN A 27 -2.16 -19.23 6.54
CA ASN A 27 -3.18 -19.37 5.51
C ASN A 27 -2.52 -18.96 4.18
N TYR A 28 -2.26 -19.95 3.32
CA TYR A 28 -1.76 -19.73 1.96
C TYR A 28 -2.78 -18.99 1.06
N SER A 29 -3.97 -18.71 1.57
CA SER A 29 -5.08 -18.08 0.84
C SER A 29 -5.08 -16.55 0.90
N ASP A 30 -4.27 -15.94 1.78
CA ASP A 30 -4.14 -14.49 1.91
C ASP A 30 -2.67 -14.11 1.65
N ILE A 31 -2.17 -14.40 0.44
CA ILE A 31 -0.88 -13.88 0.02
C ILE A 31 -1.06 -12.37 -0.21
N ASP A 32 -0.93 -11.61 0.88
CA ASP A 32 -0.86 -10.15 0.82
C ASP A 32 0.33 -9.78 -0.08
N PRO A 33 0.09 -9.14 -1.24
CA PRO A 33 1.17 -8.73 -2.13
C PRO A 33 2.20 -7.86 -1.40
N LEU A 34 1.76 -7.02 -0.46
CA LEU A 34 2.63 -6.17 0.35
C LEU A 34 3.60 -7.01 1.19
N LYS A 35 3.09 -8.00 1.95
CA LYS A 35 3.94 -8.92 2.73
C LYS A 35 4.88 -9.75 1.88
N THR A 36 4.47 -10.06 0.65
CA THR A 36 5.32 -10.79 -0.30
C THR A 36 6.45 -9.90 -0.81
N TYR A 37 6.14 -8.66 -1.18
CA TYR A 37 7.14 -7.68 -1.59
C TYR A 37 8.13 -7.35 -0.48
N GLU A 38 7.65 -7.13 0.75
CA GLU A 38 8.51 -6.91 1.92
C GLU A 38 9.52 -8.05 2.09
N ARG A 39 9.06 -9.31 2.06
CA ARG A 39 9.92 -10.48 2.21
C ARG A 39 10.94 -10.62 1.06
N VAL A 40 10.61 -10.20 -0.15
CA VAL A 40 11.52 -10.30 -1.31
C VAL A 40 12.60 -9.23 -1.24
N ILE A 41 12.23 -8.02 -0.82
CA ILE A 41 13.13 -6.89 -0.58
C ILE A 41 14.10 -7.22 0.57
N GLU A 42 13.63 -7.84 1.65
CA GLU A 42 14.47 -8.33 2.76
C GLU A 42 15.51 -9.36 2.32
N LYS A 43 15.25 -10.12 1.25
CA LYS A 43 16.19 -11.07 0.65
C LYS A 43 17.19 -10.39 -0.30
N GLY A 44 17.19 -9.06 -0.37
CA GLY A 44 18.09 -8.28 -1.22
C GLY A 44 17.62 -8.10 -2.66
N TYR A 45 16.47 -8.68 -3.03
CA TYR A 45 15.90 -8.53 -4.37
C TYR A 45 15.02 -7.28 -4.41
N LYS A 46 15.61 -6.15 -4.79
CA LYS A 46 14.89 -4.89 -5.05
C LYS A 46 14.93 -4.57 -6.53
N SER A 47 13.79 -4.23 -7.12
CA SER A 47 13.69 -3.69 -8.47
C SER A 47 12.81 -2.45 -8.47
N ALA A 48 13.03 -1.56 -9.45
CA ALA A 48 12.22 -0.36 -9.61
C ALA A 48 10.73 -0.68 -9.74
N ASP A 49 10.38 -1.70 -10.53
CA ASP A 49 8.99 -2.14 -10.72
C ASP A 49 8.35 -2.64 -9.42
N MET A 50 9.11 -3.39 -8.60
CA MET A 50 8.62 -3.85 -7.30
C MET A 50 8.36 -2.68 -6.35
N LEU A 51 9.30 -1.73 -6.28
CA LEU A 51 9.17 -0.54 -5.43
C LEU A 51 8.02 0.37 -5.89
N LYS A 52 7.80 0.51 -7.20
CA LYS A 52 6.63 1.19 -7.77
C LYS A 52 5.33 0.53 -7.30
N LYS A 53 5.23 -0.80 -7.40
CA LYS A 53 4.02 -1.56 -7.03
C LYS A 53 3.70 -1.43 -5.55
N ILE A 54 4.68 -1.63 -4.67
CA ILE A 54 4.46 -1.56 -3.22
C ILE A 54 4.17 -0.12 -2.76
N GLY A 55 4.89 0.89 -3.28
CA GLY A 55 4.62 2.29 -2.99
C GLY A 55 3.21 2.73 -3.44
N ASN A 56 2.80 2.31 -4.64
CA ASN A 56 1.45 2.57 -5.15
C ASN A 56 0.37 1.90 -4.29
N ALA A 57 0.57 0.63 -3.92
CA ALA A 57 -0.40 -0.09 -3.10
C ALA A 57 -0.65 0.62 -1.75
N TYR A 58 0.40 1.02 -1.03
CA TYR A 58 0.24 1.81 0.19
C TYR A 58 -0.37 3.19 -0.07
N TYR A 59 0.04 3.87 -1.14
CA TYR A 59 -0.48 5.19 -1.48
C TYR A 59 -2.00 5.17 -1.74
N PHE A 60 -2.48 4.18 -2.50
CA PHE A 60 -3.90 4.03 -2.82
C PHE A 60 -4.74 3.51 -1.65
N ASN A 61 -4.11 2.86 -0.67
CA ASN A 61 -4.74 2.50 0.61
C ASN A 61 -4.71 3.64 1.65
N GLU A 62 -4.26 4.84 1.28
CA GLU A 62 -4.10 6.00 2.16
C GLU A 62 -3.09 5.80 3.32
N GLU A 63 -2.29 4.74 3.26
CA GLU A 63 -1.16 4.47 4.16
C GLU A 63 0.07 5.25 3.69
N LEU A 64 -0.06 6.58 3.68
CA LEU A 64 0.90 7.50 3.07
C LEU A 64 2.27 7.52 3.75
N ASP A 65 2.31 7.25 5.06
CA ASP A 65 3.55 7.07 5.82
C ASP A 65 4.37 5.87 5.31
N LYS A 66 3.70 4.74 5.05
CA LYS A 66 4.32 3.55 4.45
C LYS A 66 4.69 3.80 3.01
N ALA A 67 3.82 4.47 2.25
CA ALA A 67 4.11 4.83 0.86
C ALA A 67 5.37 5.69 0.74
N ALA A 68 5.55 6.68 1.64
CA ALA A 68 6.73 7.54 1.67
C ALA A 68 8.03 6.74 1.80
N LYS A 69 8.05 5.70 2.66
CA LYS A 69 9.21 4.81 2.82
C LYS A 69 9.58 4.13 1.49
N TRP A 70 8.61 3.57 0.78
CA TRP A 70 8.88 2.82 -0.45
C TRP A 70 9.21 3.70 -1.64
N TYR A 71 8.57 4.86 -1.75
CA TYR A 71 8.96 5.85 -2.75
C TYR A 71 10.37 6.39 -2.48
N GLN A 72 10.77 6.61 -1.23
CA GLN A 72 12.15 7.01 -0.92
C GLN A 72 13.16 5.97 -1.42
N GLU A 73 12.90 4.68 -1.20
CA GLU A 73 13.72 3.59 -1.73
C GLU A 73 13.75 3.61 -3.28
N LEU A 74 12.60 3.84 -3.91
CA LEU A 74 12.49 3.96 -5.37
C LEU A 74 13.37 5.09 -5.91
N PHE A 75 13.28 6.28 -5.32
CA PHE A 75 14.07 7.45 -5.73
C PHE A 75 15.55 7.34 -5.37
N SER A 76 15.91 6.48 -4.42
CA SER A 76 17.31 6.17 -4.09
C SER A 76 17.96 5.17 -5.06
N MET A 77 17.21 4.61 -6.01
CA MET A 77 17.77 3.70 -7.01
C MET A 77 18.51 4.48 -8.11
N ASN A 78 19.84 4.35 -8.13
CA ASN A 78 20.70 4.96 -9.16
C ASN A 78 20.42 4.49 -10.60
N THR A 79 19.64 3.41 -10.77
CA THR A 79 19.28 2.85 -12.07
C THR A 79 18.07 3.53 -12.73
N ILE A 80 17.37 4.41 -12.02
CA ILE A 80 16.17 5.07 -12.53
C ILE A 80 16.55 6.48 -12.99
N THR A 81 16.52 6.71 -14.29
CA THR A 81 16.86 8.00 -14.90
C THR A 81 15.65 8.78 -15.38
N ASP A 82 14.53 8.10 -15.67
CA ASP A 82 13.31 8.75 -16.12
C ASP A 82 12.09 8.06 -15.51
N LEU A 83 11.61 8.63 -14.40
CA LEU A 83 10.40 8.20 -13.74
C LEU A 83 9.22 9.04 -14.24
N GLU A 84 8.06 8.40 -14.33
CA GLU A 84 6.82 9.03 -14.74
C GLU A 84 6.42 10.13 -13.73
N PRO A 85 5.86 11.27 -14.19
CA PRO A 85 5.59 12.43 -13.32
C PRO A 85 4.74 12.08 -12.09
N GLU A 86 3.79 11.15 -12.23
CA GLU A 86 2.87 10.73 -11.17
C GLU A 86 3.59 10.24 -9.91
N TYR A 87 4.78 9.64 -10.04
CA TYR A 87 5.53 9.17 -8.89
C TYR A 87 6.13 10.32 -8.07
N TYR A 88 6.52 11.42 -8.70
CA TYR A 88 6.97 12.62 -7.99
C TYR A 88 5.81 13.25 -7.21
N PHE A 89 4.64 13.34 -7.84
CA PHE A 89 3.43 13.83 -7.18
C PHE A 89 3.01 12.96 -5.99
N ARG A 90 2.96 11.64 -6.18
CA ARG A 90 2.59 10.68 -5.12
C ARG A 90 3.59 10.71 -3.97
N TYR A 91 4.88 10.80 -4.28
CA TYR A 91 5.91 10.89 -3.26
C TYR A 91 5.82 12.19 -2.48
N ALA A 92 5.63 13.33 -3.14
CA ALA A 92 5.41 14.62 -2.48
C ALA A 92 4.22 14.58 -1.51
N ARG A 93 3.06 14.04 -1.93
CA ARG A 93 1.89 13.89 -1.06
C ARG A 93 2.18 12.99 0.14
N SER A 94 2.94 11.91 -0.07
CA SER A 94 3.34 10.99 0.99
C SER A 94 4.35 11.62 1.97
N LEU A 95 5.28 12.43 1.48
CA LEU A 95 6.21 13.21 2.31
C LEU A 95 5.48 14.24 3.18
N LYS A 96 4.47 14.89 2.62
CA LYS A 96 3.63 15.85 3.35
C LYS A 96 2.88 15.19 4.52
N SER A 97 2.40 13.95 4.38
CA SER A 97 1.71 13.26 5.48
C SER A 97 2.63 12.90 6.66
N ILE A 98 3.95 12.87 6.42
CA ILE A 98 4.97 12.66 7.46
C ILE A 98 5.74 13.95 7.81
N ASN A 99 5.15 15.11 7.51
CA ASN A 99 5.69 16.45 7.80
C ASN A 99 7.05 16.78 7.17
N LYS A 100 7.48 16.05 6.13
CA LYS A 100 8.67 16.36 5.33
C LYS A 100 8.33 17.37 4.23
N ASN A 101 7.93 18.57 4.64
CA ASN A 101 7.36 19.58 3.73
C ASN A 101 8.37 20.09 2.69
N ASP A 102 9.65 20.25 3.06
CA ASP A 102 10.67 20.76 2.14
C ASP A 102 10.92 19.76 1.00
N GLU A 103 11.17 18.48 1.34
CA GLU A 103 11.29 17.39 0.36
C GLU A 103 10.02 17.26 -0.51
N ALA A 104 8.84 17.42 0.09
CA ALA A 104 7.58 17.39 -0.64
C ALA A 104 7.48 18.52 -1.68
N ASN A 105 7.89 19.73 -1.32
CA ASN A 105 7.89 20.89 -2.21
C ASN A 105 8.89 20.70 -3.37
N GLU A 106 10.06 20.15 -3.09
CA GLU A 106 11.05 19.81 -4.12
C GLU A 106 10.50 18.80 -5.13
N MET A 107 9.89 17.72 -4.65
CA MET A 107 9.27 16.72 -5.53
C MET A 107 8.12 17.31 -6.35
N MET A 108 7.32 18.22 -5.78
CA MET A 108 6.24 18.89 -6.51
C MET A 108 6.77 19.85 -7.57
N LYS A 109 7.90 20.52 -7.32
CA LYS A 109 8.56 21.37 -8.32
C LYS A 109 9.01 20.54 -9.53
N ILE A 110 9.62 19.37 -9.29
CA ILE A 110 10.05 18.47 -10.36
C ILE A 110 8.85 17.91 -11.13
N PHE A 111 7.76 17.57 -10.42
CA PHE A 111 6.51 17.16 -11.05
C PHE A 111 5.99 18.20 -12.05
N ASN A 112 5.88 19.46 -11.64
CA ASN A 112 5.40 20.54 -12.49
C ASN A 112 6.27 20.71 -13.74
N GLN A 113 7.60 20.71 -13.57
CA GLN A 113 8.55 20.79 -14.69
C GLN A 113 8.37 19.65 -15.69
N LYS A 114 8.14 18.42 -15.21
CA LYS A 114 7.91 17.25 -16.07
C LYS A 114 6.57 17.33 -16.81
N ILE A 115 5.51 17.84 -16.18
CA ILE A 115 4.20 18.00 -16.82
C ILE A 115 4.25 19.08 -17.91
N GLU A 116 4.90 20.21 -17.65
CA GLU A 116 5.12 21.28 -18.63
C GLU A 116 5.88 20.74 -19.85
N ALA A 117 7.01 20.08 -19.63
CA ALA A 117 7.82 19.49 -20.70
C ALA A 117 7.08 18.40 -21.51
N ASN A 118 6.12 17.70 -20.91
CA ASN A 118 5.29 16.71 -21.62
C ASN A 118 4.17 17.35 -22.44
N THR A 119 3.69 18.52 -22.03
CA THR A 119 2.63 19.26 -22.72
C THR A 119 3.19 19.96 -23.97
N GLU A 120 4.44 20.42 -23.94
CA GLU A 120 5.12 21.05 -25.08
C GLU A 120 5.57 20.07 -26.18
N LYS A 121 5.57 18.76 -25.90
CA LYS A 121 6.00 17.71 -26.84
C LYS A 121 4.86 17.11 -27.67
N ASN A 122 3.61 17.45 -27.38
CA ASN A 122 2.41 16.95 -28.05
C ASN A 122 1.80 18.05 -28.95
#